data_AF-A0A6A5RTE4-F1
#
_entry.id   AF-A0A6A5RTE4-F1
#
_cell.length_a   1.000
_cell.length_b   1.000
_cell.length_c   1.000
_cell.angle_alpha   90.00
_cell.angle_beta   90.00
_cell.angle_gamma   90.00
#
_symmetry.space_group_name_H-M   'P 1'
#
loop_
_entity.id
_entity.type
_entity.pdbx_description
1 polymer ?
#
loop_
_entity_poly.entity_id
_entity_poly.type
_entity_poly.pdbx_seq_one_letter_code
_entity_poly.pdbx_strand_id
1 'polypeptide(L)'
;MYDINTEAVHATLMLAQLEFEAGSPNICYLHLGGAIRKAFAAGLHRGDCHLSKQTMWTLFCNESLICFVLGKRPSLGDKEISPPVTHDSSYVACFVRLCTIVRAAYQIYSLDDTVVADLTAVTIVHKQLCDFSKSLQEHTRPRIGGQLYTLSGDDLVWQIVFSYTFYITKLLLFRPFVLLCLELSRRGIKDILSERNGGVVMAVLFEAANQSITAAKEIIHFCDSLFSLQIGIEVWTASGQS
;
A
#
# COMPACT_ATOMS: atom_id res chain seq x y z
N MET A 1 30.02 19.03 13.89
CA MET A 1 29.37 17.86 13.26
C MET A 1 28.00 17.80 13.89
N TYR A 2 26.93 18.17 13.19
CA TYR A 2 25.58 18.15 13.78
C TYR A 2 25.22 16.68 14.02
N ASP A 3 24.96 16.30 15.27
CA ASP A 3 24.32 15.01 15.58
C ASP A 3 22.97 15.00 14.86
N ILE A 4 22.96 14.30 13.73
CA ILE A 4 21.79 14.11 12.90
C ILE A 4 20.77 13.39 13.77
N ASN A 5 19.69 14.08 14.13
CA ASN A 5 18.67 13.57 15.05
C ASN A 5 17.76 12.52 14.37
N THR A 6 18.37 11.41 13.90
CA THR A 6 17.68 10.24 13.36
C THR A 6 16.69 9.67 14.36
N GLU A 7 17.03 9.71 15.64
CA GLU A 7 16.17 9.25 16.73
C GLU A 7 14.86 10.03 16.78
N ALA A 8 14.87 11.36 16.64
CA ALA A 8 13.64 12.14 16.58
C ALA A 8 12.82 11.85 15.33
N VAL A 9 13.46 11.51 14.20
CA VAL A 9 12.74 11.07 12.99
C VAL A 9 12.03 9.75 13.28
N HIS A 10 12.74 8.75 13.82
CA HIS A 10 12.18 7.43 14.15
C HIS A 10 11.10 7.51 15.22
N ALA A 11 11.30 8.28 16.28
CA ALA A 11 10.31 8.49 17.33
C ALA A 11 9.02 9.13 16.77
N THR A 12 9.16 10.13 15.89
CA THR A 12 7.99 10.76 15.23
C THR A 12 7.28 9.79 14.29
N LEU A 13 8.03 8.94 13.58
CA LEU A 13 7.45 7.91 12.72
C LEU A 13 6.69 6.85 13.53
N MET A 14 7.24 6.39 14.66
CA MET A 14 6.56 5.47 15.56
C MET A 14 5.27 6.08 16.14
N LEU A 15 5.29 7.36 16.51
CA LEU A 15 4.08 8.08 16.91
C LEU A 15 3.04 8.13 15.78
N ALA A 16 3.47 8.33 14.52
CA ALA A 16 2.55 8.27 13.39
C ALA A 16 1.88 6.90 13.25
N GLN A 17 2.63 5.81 13.43
CA GLN A 17 2.10 4.45 13.41
C GLN A 17 1.12 4.21 14.56
N LEU A 18 1.46 4.62 15.78
CA LEU A 18 0.56 4.51 16.93
C LEU A 18 -0.78 5.22 16.70
N GLU A 19 -0.76 6.43 16.14
CA GLU A 19 -1.97 7.19 15.83
C GLU A 19 -2.80 6.53 14.71
N PHE A 20 -2.15 5.83 13.78
CA PHE A 20 -2.85 5.07 12.75
C PHE A 20 -3.61 3.90 13.37
N GLU A 21 -2.95 3.12 14.22
CA GLU A 21 -3.54 1.98 14.95
C GLU A 21 -4.63 2.44 15.95
N ALA A 22 -4.47 3.62 16.55
CA ALA A 22 -5.47 4.23 17.42
C ALA A 22 -6.72 4.74 16.68
N GLY A 23 -6.78 4.60 15.35
CA GLY A 23 -7.92 5.05 14.54
C GLY A 23 -7.93 6.56 14.28
N SER A 24 -6.79 7.23 14.42
CA SER A 24 -6.61 8.68 14.20
C SER A 24 -5.75 8.97 12.96
N PRO A 25 -6.19 8.58 11.74
CA PRO A 25 -5.34 8.63 10.56
C PRO A 25 -4.97 10.06 10.11
N ASN A 26 -5.78 11.07 10.45
CA ASN A 26 -5.43 12.46 10.19
C ASN A 26 -4.25 12.93 11.06
N ILE A 27 -4.20 12.50 12.33
CA ILE A 27 -3.09 12.80 13.24
C ILE A 27 -1.84 12.04 12.80
N CYS A 28 -2.00 10.76 12.46
CA CYS A 28 -0.95 9.96 11.81
C CYS A 28 -0.31 10.70 10.63
N TYR A 29 -1.13 11.21 9.70
CA TYR A 29 -0.64 11.96 8.54
C TYR A 29 0.17 13.21 8.93
N LEU A 30 -0.26 13.95 9.97
CA LEU A 30 0.47 15.12 10.45
C LEU A 30 1.82 14.74 11.09
N HIS A 31 1.84 13.68 11.91
CA HIS A 31 3.09 13.17 12.49
C HIS A 31 4.04 12.66 11.41
N LEU A 32 3.53 11.92 10.42
CA LEU A 32 4.32 11.42 9.30
C LEU A 32 4.95 12.55 8.49
N GLY A 33 4.18 13.58 8.15
CA GLY A 33 4.71 14.79 7.52
C GLY A 33 5.74 15.51 8.40
N GLY A 34 5.57 15.47 9.73
CA GLY A 34 6.55 15.95 10.69
C GLY A 34 7.85 15.15 10.67
N ALA A 35 7.79 13.82 10.58
CA ALA A 35 8.95 12.94 10.47
C ALA A 35 9.73 13.20 9.17
N ILE A 36 9.03 13.36 8.06
CA ILE A 36 9.62 13.71 6.76
C ILE A 36 10.36 15.05 6.84
N ARG A 37 9.72 16.11 7.34
CA ARG A 37 10.38 17.42 7.49
C ARG A 37 11.62 17.37 8.39
N LYS A 38 11.58 16.60 9.47
CA LYS A 38 12.75 16.38 10.34
C LYS A 38 13.86 15.65 9.61
N ALA A 39 13.55 14.63 8.81
CA ALA A 39 14.54 13.91 8.01
C ALA A 39 15.24 14.82 6.98
N PHE A 40 14.48 15.70 6.31
CA PHE A 40 15.06 16.70 5.41
C PHE A 40 15.91 17.73 6.14
N ALA A 41 15.44 18.27 7.27
CA ALA A 41 16.19 19.23 8.08
C ALA A 41 17.50 18.63 8.62
N ALA A 42 17.49 17.35 8.96
CA ALA A 42 18.67 16.61 9.40
C ALA A 42 19.60 16.18 8.24
N GLY A 43 19.22 16.44 6.98
CA GLY A 43 20.03 16.14 5.80
C GLY A 43 20.03 14.67 5.38
N LEU A 44 19.12 13.83 5.89
CA LEU A 44 19.12 12.38 5.65
C LEU A 44 19.02 12.00 4.16
N HIS A 45 18.29 12.79 3.37
CA HIS A 45 18.16 12.62 1.92
C HIS A 45 19.49 12.73 1.15
N ARG A 46 20.51 13.38 1.74
CA ARG A 46 21.87 13.50 1.17
C ARG A 46 22.86 12.55 1.85
N GLY A 47 22.43 11.83 2.88
CA GLY A 47 23.27 10.93 3.65
C GLY A 47 23.54 9.65 2.87
N ASP A 48 24.81 9.30 2.72
CA ASP A 48 25.21 8.08 2.00
C ASP A 48 25.27 6.83 2.91
N CYS A 49 25.11 7.02 4.22
CA CYS A 49 25.14 5.91 5.17
C CYS A 49 23.87 5.04 5.08
N HIS A 50 24.03 3.74 5.37
CA HIS A 50 22.95 2.75 5.32
C HIS A 50 21.71 3.18 6.12
N LEU A 51 21.90 3.69 7.34
CA LEU A 51 20.82 4.13 8.21
C LEU A 51 20.01 5.29 7.63
N SER A 52 20.66 6.25 6.99
CA SER A 52 19.97 7.38 6.35
C SER A 52 19.11 6.91 5.19
N LYS A 53 19.68 6.07 4.30
CA LYS A 53 18.96 5.49 3.17
C LYS A 53 17.77 4.65 3.62
N GLN A 54 17.98 3.78 4.60
CA GLN A 54 16.92 2.94 5.17
C GLN A 54 15.80 3.80 5.75
N THR A 55 16.14 4.83 6.53
CA THR A 55 15.15 5.76 7.12
C THR A 55 14.33 6.46 6.04
N MET A 56 14.97 6.96 4.98
CA MET A 56 14.27 7.61 3.88
C MET A 56 13.33 6.64 3.15
N TRP A 57 13.74 5.40 2.91
CA TRP A 57 12.88 4.37 2.32
C TRP A 57 11.71 3.98 3.22
N THR A 58 11.93 3.89 4.53
CA THR A 58 10.84 3.65 5.49
C THR A 58 9.83 4.79 5.46
N LEU A 59 10.28 6.05 5.47
CA LEU A 59 9.40 7.21 5.35
C LEU A 59 8.62 7.21 4.04
N PHE A 60 9.28 6.87 2.92
CA PHE A 60 8.65 6.75 1.62
C PHE A 60 7.54 5.71 1.61
N CYS A 61 7.79 4.50 2.12
CA CYS A 61 6.77 3.45 2.15
C CYS A 61 5.58 3.85 3.02
N ASN A 62 5.84 4.37 4.23
CA ASN A 62 4.77 4.81 5.12
C ASN A 62 3.95 5.95 4.50
N GLU A 63 4.60 6.95 3.90
CA GLU A 63 3.88 8.05 3.24
C GLU A 63 3.04 7.54 2.08
N SER A 64 3.60 6.65 1.27
CA SER A 64 2.91 6.07 0.11
C SER A 64 1.63 5.36 0.50
N LEU A 65 1.67 4.54 1.57
CA LEU A 65 0.51 3.80 2.04
C LEU A 65 -0.52 4.68 2.74
N ILE A 66 -0.09 5.52 3.69
CA ILE A 66 -1.00 6.38 4.47
C ILE A 66 -1.69 7.38 3.57
N CYS A 67 -0.97 8.02 2.66
CA CYS A 67 -1.57 8.95 1.71
C CYS A 67 -2.58 8.23 0.81
N PHE A 68 -2.35 6.96 0.46
CA PHE A 68 -3.17 6.25 -0.51
C PHE A 68 -4.49 5.83 0.11
N VAL A 69 -4.43 5.31 1.34
CA VAL A 69 -5.62 5.02 2.16
C VAL A 69 -6.46 6.28 2.39
N LEU A 70 -5.81 7.44 2.58
CA LEU A 70 -6.51 8.70 2.85
C LEU A 70 -6.89 9.50 1.59
N GLY A 71 -6.54 9.03 0.39
CA GLY A 71 -6.76 9.77 -0.86
C GLY A 71 -6.00 11.11 -0.91
N LYS A 72 -4.87 11.23 -0.21
CA LYS A 72 -3.99 12.41 -0.23
C LYS A 72 -2.84 12.20 -1.20
N ARG A 73 -2.30 13.29 -1.75
CA ARG A 73 -1.08 13.22 -2.56
C ARG A 73 0.14 13.13 -1.65
N PRO A 74 1.08 12.20 -1.90
CA PRO A 74 2.33 12.14 -1.16
C PRO A 74 3.21 13.36 -1.49
N SER A 75 4.00 13.80 -0.52
CA SER A 75 4.89 14.95 -0.64
C SER A 75 6.32 14.58 -1.00
N LEU A 76 6.79 13.39 -0.61
CA LEU A 76 8.13 12.91 -0.89
C LEU A 76 8.22 12.48 -2.35
N GLY A 77 9.10 13.08 -3.14
CA GLY A 77 9.30 12.73 -4.54
C GLY A 77 10.24 11.54 -4.74
N ASP A 78 10.00 10.72 -5.76
CA ASP A 78 10.87 9.58 -6.11
C ASP A 78 12.31 10.04 -6.43
N LYS A 79 12.47 11.29 -6.91
CA LYS A 79 13.78 11.92 -7.21
C LYS A 79 14.55 12.37 -5.97
N GLU A 80 13.90 12.45 -4.82
CA GLU A 80 14.48 12.95 -3.57
C GLU A 80 15.18 11.84 -2.77
N ILE A 81 15.04 10.58 -3.22
CA ILE A 81 15.61 9.41 -2.57
C ILE A 81 16.49 8.69 -3.58
N SER A 82 17.73 8.38 -3.17
CA SER A 82 18.60 7.54 -3.99
C SER A 82 17.95 6.17 -4.17
N PRO A 83 17.73 5.69 -5.41
CA PRO A 83 16.97 4.47 -5.70
C PRO A 83 17.49 3.30 -4.87
N PRO A 84 16.59 2.39 -4.40
CA PRO A 84 17.05 1.19 -3.73
C PRO A 84 17.81 0.39 -4.79
N VAL A 85 18.82 -0.38 -4.39
CA VAL A 85 19.53 -1.25 -5.34
C VAL A 85 18.48 -2.22 -5.91
N THR A 86 18.14 -2.04 -7.18
CA THR A 86 16.98 -2.65 -7.87
C THR A 86 17.05 -4.18 -8.01
N HIS A 87 18.08 -4.80 -7.46
CA HIS A 87 18.40 -6.22 -7.56
C HIS A 87 18.37 -6.96 -6.22
N ASP A 88 18.06 -6.28 -5.12
CA ASP A 88 17.98 -6.92 -3.81
C ASP A 88 16.67 -7.72 -3.69
N SER A 89 16.78 -9.01 -3.36
CA SER A 89 15.65 -9.90 -3.05
C SER A 89 15.17 -9.76 -1.60
N SER A 90 15.68 -8.77 -0.86
CA SER A 90 15.24 -8.48 0.49
C SER A 90 13.77 -8.06 0.54
N TYR A 91 13.10 -8.39 1.64
CA TYR A 91 11.70 -8.01 1.85
C TYR A 91 11.48 -6.50 1.81
N VAL A 92 12.44 -5.73 2.31
CA VAL A 92 12.40 -4.26 2.26
C VAL A 92 12.41 -3.77 0.81
N ALA A 93 13.28 -4.32 -0.04
CA ALA A 93 13.32 -3.96 -1.46
C ALA A 93 12.02 -4.32 -2.18
N CYS A 94 11.46 -5.51 -1.92
CA CYS A 94 10.15 -5.90 -2.42
C CYS A 94 9.04 -4.95 -1.95
N PHE A 95 9.09 -4.50 -0.69
CA PHE A 95 8.09 -3.59 -0.14
C PHE A 95 8.18 -2.18 -0.74
N VAL A 96 9.39 -1.69 -0.98
CA VAL A 96 9.61 -0.42 -1.71
C VAL A 96 9.08 -0.52 -3.14
N ARG A 97 9.32 -1.64 -3.84
CA ARG A 97 8.74 -1.89 -5.18
C ARG A 97 7.22 -1.85 -5.14
N LEU A 98 6.60 -2.51 -4.17
CA LEU A 98 5.15 -2.49 -4.00
C LEU A 98 4.64 -1.07 -3.74
N CYS A 99 5.27 -0.32 -2.82
CA CYS A 99 4.90 1.08 -2.53
C CYS A 99 5.06 1.99 -3.76
N THR A 100 6.04 1.73 -4.63
CA THR A 100 6.19 2.46 -5.90
C THR A 100 4.99 2.23 -6.82
N ILE A 101 4.49 0.99 -6.89
CA ILE A 101 3.25 0.66 -7.62
C ILE A 101 2.04 1.37 -6.99
N VAL A 102 1.96 1.41 -5.65
CA VAL A 102 0.92 2.17 -4.94
C VAL A 102 0.95 3.65 -5.34
N ARG A 103 2.13 4.25 -5.47
CA ARG A 103 2.24 5.65 -5.90
C ARG A 103 1.80 5.87 -7.34
N ALA A 104 2.06 4.93 -8.24
CA ALA A 104 1.56 4.99 -9.61
C ALA A 104 0.01 5.03 -9.64
N ALA A 105 -0.65 4.37 -8.68
CA ALA A 105 -2.11 4.36 -8.56
C ALA A 105 -2.72 5.75 -8.27
N TYR A 106 -1.96 6.74 -7.77
CA TYR A 106 -2.48 8.09 -7.54
C TYR A 106 -2.91 8.81 -8.81
N GLN A 107 -2.35 8.43 -9.97
CA GLN A 107 -2.67 9.06 -11.25
C GLN A 107 -4.17 8.96 -11.57
N ILE A 108 -4.82 7.89 -11.11
CA ILE A 108 -6.24 7.59 -11.35
C ILE A 108 -7.17 8.51 -10.55
N TYR A 109 -6.64 9.16 -9.52
CA TYR A 109 -7.38 10.11 -8.69
C TYR A 109 -7.10 11.57 -9.13
N SER A 110 -6.52 11.78 -10.31
CA SER A 110 -6.34 13.10 -10.90
C SER A 110 -7.67 13.60 -11.50
N LEU A 111 -7.93 14.91 -11.38
CA LEU A 111 -9.23 15.51 -11.72
C LEU A 111 -9.45 15.74 -13.23
N ASP A 112 -8.40 15.59 -14.04
CA ASP A 112 -8.37 16.09 -15.41
C ASP A 112 -8.51 15.00 -16.50
N ASP A 113 -8.64 13.73 -16.09
CA ASP A 113 -8.59 12.58 -17.00
C ASP A 113 -9.98 12.05 -17.39
N THR A 114 -10.08 11.46 -18.58
CA THR A 114 -11.30 10.81 -19.06
C THR A 114 -11.43 9.40 -18.48
N VAL A 115 -12.64 8.84 -18.44
CA VAL A 115 -12.87 7.45 -17.97
C VAL A 115 -12.03 6.42 -18.74
N VAL A 116 -11.75 6.66 -20.03
CA VAL A 116 -10.86 5.83 -20.85
C VAL A 116 -9.42 5.89 -20.35
N ALA A 117 -8.94 7.09 -20.02
CA ALA A 117 -7.60 7.30 -19.48
C ALA A 117 -7.47 6.62 -18.10
N ASP A 118 -8.48 6.77 -17.23
CA ASP A 118 -8.52 6.09 -15.93
C ASP A 118 -8.49 4.57 -16.08
N LEU A 119 -9.29 3.99 -16.99
CA LEU A 119 -9.28 2.55 -17.26
C LEU A 119 -7.92 2.08 -17.79
N THR A 120 -7.28 2.86 -18.64
CA THR A 120 -5.95 2.55 -19.18
C THR A 120 -4.91 2.58 -18.05
N ALA A 121 -4.90 3.62 -17.23
CA ALA A 121 -4.01 3.78 -16.09
C ALA A 121 -4.19 2.64 -15.07
N VAL A 122 -5.44 2.31 -14.72
CA VAL A 122 -5.80 1.21 -13.84
C VAL A 122 -5.30 -0.12 -14.39
N THR A 123 -5.49 -0.37 -15.69
CA THR A 123 -5.02 -1.61 -16.32
C THR A 123 -3.50 -1.75 -16.24
N ILE A 124 -2.77 -0.66 -16.44
CA ILE A 124 -1.30 -0.63 -16.32
C ILE A 124 -0.87 -0.94 -14.88
N VAL A 125 -1.42 -0.24 -13.89
CA VAL A 125 -1.07 -0.43 -12.48
C VAL A 125 -1.49 -1.81 -11.97
N HIS A 126 -2.66 -2.31 -12.38
CA HIS A 126 -3.11 -3.65 -12.05
C HIS A 126 -2.20 -4.72 -12.62
N LYS A 127 -1.72 -4.54 -13.86
CA LYS A 127 -0.71 -5.43 -14.45
C LYS A 127 0.59 -5.40 -13.65
N GLN A 128 1.07 -4.22 -13.26
CA GLN A 128 2.27 -4.10 -12.41
C GLN A 128 2.11 -4.81 -11.06
N LEU A 129 0.93 -4.73 -10.42
CA LEU A 129 0.63 -5.48 -9.20
C LEU A 129 0.70 -6.99 -9.45
N CYS A 130 0.04 -7.48 -10.50
CA CYS A 130 0.05 -8.90 -10.85
C CYS A 130 1.47 -9.41 -11.14
N ASP A 131 2.26 -8.63 -11.89
CA ASP A 131 3.65 -8.97 -12.21
C ASP A 131 4.53 -8.94 -10.95
N PHE A 132 4.29 -8.01 -10.02
CA PHE A 132 4.91 -8.01 -8.70
C PHE A 132 4.58 -9.28 -7.91
N SER A 133 3.31 -9.70 -7.86
CA SER A 133 2.89 -10.91 -7.15
C SER A 133 3.56 -12.17 -7.69
N LYS A 134 3.70 -12.29 -9.02
CA LYS A 134 4.44 -13.38 -9.65
C LYS A 134 5.94 -13.33 -9.31
N SER A 135 6.56 -12.16 -9.45
CA SER A 135 7.97 -11.94 -9.11
C SER A 135 8.25 -12.26 -7.65
N LEU A 136 7.36 -11.91 -6.73
CA LEU A 136 7.48 -12.21 -5.30
C LEU A 136 7.49 -13.73 -5.05
N GLN A 137 6.60 -14.48 -5.71
CA GLN A 137 6.52 -15.94 -5.60
C GLN A 137 7.76 -16.66 -6.15
N GLU A 138 8.41 -16.10 -7.17
CA GLU A 138 9.60 -16.67 -7.78
C GLU A 138 10.87 -16.45 -6.95
N HIS A 139 10.97 -15.30 -6.26
CA HIS A 139 12.21 -14.85 -5.63
C HIS A 139 12.19 -14.91 -4.11
N THR A 140 11.03 -15.11 -3.49
CA THR A 140 10.87 -15.10 -2.03
C THR A 140 9.89 -16.18 -1.56
N ARG A 141 9.91 -16.51 -0.26
CA ARG A 141 8.97 -17.47 0.33
C ARG A 141 7.53 -16.93 0.45
N PRO A 142 7.30 -15.65 0.79
CA PRO A 142 5.96 -15.09 0.84
C PRO A 142 5.27 -15.17 -0.52
N ARG A 143 4.00 -15.56 -0.48
CA ARG A 143 3.10 -15.70 -1.61
C ARG A 143 1.77 -15.05 -1.31
N ILE A 144 1.42 -14.00 -2.04
CA ILE A 144 0.09 -13.38 -1.96
C ILE A 144 -0.98 -14.44 -2.28
N GLY A 145 -1.96 -14.59 -1.39
CA GLY A 145 -2.99 -15.65 -1.46
C GLY A 145 -2.51 -17.04 -1.03
N GLY A 146 -1.29 -17.17 -0.51
CA GLY A 146 -0.74 -18.41 0.05
C GLY A 146 -1.26 -18.71 1.46
N GLN A 147 -1.12 -19.97 1.86
CA GLN A 147 -1.52 -20.45 3.19
C GLN A 147 -0.59 -19.93 4.29
N LEU A 148 -1.15 -19.13 5.20
CA LEU A 148 -0.39 -18.45 6.26
C LEU A 148 0.24 -19.41 7.29
N TYR A 149 -0.39 -20.56 7.55
CA TYR A 149 0.09 -21.53 8.56
C TYR A 149 1.41 -22.21 8.20
N THR A 150 1.87 -22.06 6.95
CA THR A 150 3.13 -22.65 6.47
C THR A 150 4.35 -21.80 6.80
N LEU A 151 4.14 -20.57 7.29
CA LEU A 151 5.18 -19.58 7.57
C LEU A 151 5.27 -19.27 9.06
N SER A 152 6.45 -18.89 9.53
CA SER A 152 6.70 -18.45 10.90
C SER A 152 7.72 -17.31 10.93
N GLY A 153 7.74 -16.55 12.03
CA GLY A 153 8.66 -15.42 12.21
C GLY A 153 8.48 -14.32 11.15
N ASP A 154 9.61 -13.79 10.65
CA ASP A 154 9.63 -12.67 9.70
C ASP A 154 8.92 -13.00 8.39
N ASP A 155 8.99 -14.25 7.91
CA ASP A 155 8.33 -14.68 6.67
C ASP A 155 6.80 -14.48 6.78
N LEU A 156 6.21 -14.79 7.94
CA LEU A 156 4.78 -14.57 8.21
C LEU A 156 4.44 -13.08 8.27
N VAL A 157 5.26 -12.27 8.94
CA VAL A 157 5.04 -10.82 9.05
C VAL A 157 5.05 -10.18 7.66
N TRP A 158 6.04 -10.50 6.83
CA TRP A 158 6.14 -9.96 5.48
C TRP A 158 5.05 -10.47 4.54
N GLN A 159 4.66 -11.75 4.66
CA GLN A 159 3.49 -12.31 4.00
C GLN A 159 2.22 -11.48 4.29
N ILE A 160 2.02 -11.10 5.56
CA ILE A 160 0.88 -10.29 5.97
C ILE A 160 0.96 -8.91 5.36
N VAL A 161 2.10 -8.24 5.48
CA VAL A 161 2.32 -6.89 4.95
C VAL A 161 2.12 -6.84 3.43
N PHE A 162 2.71 -7.77 2.67
CA PHE A 162 2.55 -7.83 1.22
C PHE A 162 1.11 -8.13 0.81
N SER A 163 0.47 -9.11 1.43
CA SER A 163 -0.90 -9.51 1.09
C SER A 163 -1.88 -8.37 1.37
N TYR A 164 -1.82 -7.80 2.57
CA TYR A 164 -2.69 -6.68 2.94
C TYR A 164 -2.49 -5.49 2.01
N THR A 165 -1.23 -5.08 1.79
CA THR A 165 -0.89 -3.96 0.92
C THR A 165 -1.34 -4.21 -0.53
N PHE A 166 -1.16 -5.43 -1.04
CA PHE A 166 -1.61 -5.79 -2.39
C PHE A 166 -3.13 -5.67 -2.52
N TYR A 167 -3.89 -6.27 -1.61
CA TYR A 167 -5.35 -6.29 -1.71
C TYR A 167 -5.97 -4.91 -1.46
N ILE A 168 -5.47 -4.13 -0.50
CA ILE A 168 -5.95 -2.76 -0.29
C ILE A 168 -5.62 -1.87 -1.50
N THR A 169 -4.47 -2.10 -2.15
CA THR A 169 -4.11 -1.40 -3.38
C THR A 169 -5.08 -1.73 -4.50
N LYS A 170 -5.33 -3.02 -4.75
CA LYS A 170 -6.32 -3.47 -5.74
C LYS A 170 -7.71 -2.91 -5.45
N LEU A 171 -8.15 -2.93 -4.19
CA LEU A 171 -9.45 -2.37 -3.78
C LEU A 171 -9.57 -0.89 -4.14
N LEU A 172 -8.62 -0.08 -3.68
CA LEU A 172 -8.65 1.36 -3.90
C LEU A 172 -8.37 1.72 -5.36
N LEU A 173 -7.61 0.92 -6.10
CA LEU A 173 -7.38 1.14 -7.53
C LEU A 173 -8.69 1.11 -8.34
N PHE A 174 -9.58 0.16 -8.03
CA PHE A 174 -10.83 -0.03 -8.77
C PHE A 174 -12.05 0.65 -8.13
N ARG A 175 -11.93 1.19 -6.91
CA ARG A 175 -13.01 1.90 -6.20
C ARG A 175 -13.71 2.99 -7.02
N PRO A 176 -13.02 3.83 -7.82
CA PRO A 176 -13.69 4.86 -8.62
C PRO A 176 -14.78 4.30 -9.55
N PHE A 177 -14.56 3.11 -10.12
CA PHE A 177 -15.54 2.48 -11.02
C PHE A 177 -16.77 1.96 -10.29
N VAL A 178 -16.64 1.49 -9.06
CA VAL A 178 -17.81 1.13 -8.24
C VAL A 178 -18.67 2.36 -7.99
N LEU A 179 -18.04 3.49 -7.60
CA LEU A 179 -18.74 4.75 -7.36
C LEU A 179 -19.39 5.28 -8.65
N LEU A 180 -18.69 5.18 -9.78
CA LEU A 180 -19.22 5.58 -11.08
C LEU A 180 -20.42 4.72 -11.49
N CYS A 181 -20.33 3.40 -11.39
CA CYS A 181 -21.43 2.48 -11.70
C CYS A 181 -22.66 2.75 -10.81
N LEU A 182 -22.46 3.01 -9.51
CA LEU A 182 -23.53 3.37 -8.59
C LEU A 182 -24.20 4.69 -8.99
N GLU A 183 -23.42 5.72 -9.31
CA GLU A 183 -23.96 7.03 -9.69
C GLU A 183 -24.71 6.99 -11.03
N LEU A 184 -24.22 6.21 -12.00
CA LEU A 184 -24.93 5.99 -13.28
C LEU A 184 -26.24 5.23 -13.09
N SER A 185 -26.23 4.20 -12.24
CA SER A 185 -27.43 3.44 -11.87
C SER A 185 -28.47 4.37 -11.22
N ARG A 186 -28.03 5.24 -10.30
CA ARG A 186 -28.89 6.22 -9.63
C ARG A 186 -29.53 7.22 -10.60
N ARG A 187 -28.81 7.59 -11.66
CA ARG A 187 -29.30 8.50 -12.73
C ARG A 187 -30.13 7.79 -13.80
N GLY A 188 -30.27 6.47 -13.74
CA GLY A 188 -31.00 5.68 -14.74
C GLY A 188 -30.30 5.63 -16.11
N ILE A 189 -29.01 5.95 -16.18
CA ILE A 189 -28.24 5.95 -17.43
C ILE A 189 -27.79 4.53 -17.73
N LYS A 190 -28.26 3.98 -18.86
CA LYS A 190 -27.95 2.60 -19.27
C LYS A 190 -26.95 2.50 -20.44
N ASP A 191 -26.85 3.51 -21.30
CA ASP A 191 -26.03 3.44 -22.54
C ASP A 191 -25.25 4.72 -22.95
N ILE A 192 -25.38 5.84 -22.23
CA ILE A 192 -24.97 7.18 -22.76
C ILE A 192 -23.46 7.48 -22.61
N LEU A 193 -22.65 6.57 -22.07
CA LEU A 193 -21.21 6.85 -21.90
C LEU A 193 -20.42 6.88 -23.21
N SER A 194 -21.00 6.45 -24.34
CA SER A 194 -20.29 6.38 -25.61
C SER A 194 -19.88 7.77 -26.13
N GLU A 195 -20.73 8.79 -25.99
CA GLU A 195 -20.48 10.10 -26.61
C GLU A 195 -19.78 11.12 -25.69
N ARG A 196 -20.04 11.08 -24.37
CA ARG A 196 -19.53 12.09 -23.42
C ARG A 196 -18.23 11.72 -22.70
N ASN A 197 -17.93 10.43 -22.57
CA ASN A 197 -16.81 9.92 -21.74
C ASN A 197 -15.83 9.03 -22.54
N GLY A 198 -15.79 9.17 -23.87
CA GLY A 198 -14.79 8.52 -24.73
C GLY A 198 -15.12 7.11 -25.19
N GLY A 199 -16.39 6.70 -25.27
CA GLY A 199 -16.75 5.44 -25.92
C GLY A 199 -16.75 4.20 -25.01
N VAL A 200 -16.69 4.35 -23.69
CA VAL A 200 -16.55 3.20 -22.78
C VAL A 200 -17.85 2.42 -22.66
N VAL A 201 -17.79 1.12 -22.99
CA VAL A 201 -18.90 0.18 -22.83
C VAL A 201 -19.16 -0.09 -21.35
N MET A 202 -20.42 -0.02 -20.91
CA MET A 202 -20.81 -0.27 -19.50
C MET A 202 -20.32 -1.62 -18.95
N ALA A 203 -20.26 -2.66 -19.78
CA ALA A 203 -19.73 -3.97 -19.39
C ALA A 203 -18.28 -3.91 -18.88
N VAL A 204 -17.44 -3.06 -19.48
CA VAL A 204 -16.04 -2.87 -19.07
C VAL A 204 -15.97 -2.20 -17.69
N LEU A 205 -16.85 -1.23 -17.43
CA LEU A 205 -16.95 -0.56 -16.14
C LEU A 205 -17.47 -1.50 -15.04
N PHE A 206 -18.44 -2.35 -15.36
CA PHE A 206 -18.92 -3.36 -14.43
C PHE A 206 -17.84 -4.39 -14.10
N GLU A 207 -17.05 -4.82 -15.08
CA GLU A 207 -15.91 -5.70 -14.83
C GLU A 207 -14.87 -5.04 -13.92
N ALA A 208 -14.50 -3.78 -14.19
CA ALA A 208 -13.60 -3.01 -13.34
C ALA A 208 -14.16 -2.84 -11.91
N ALA A 209 -15.45 -2.55 -11.76
CA ALA A 209 -16.10 -2.47 -10.46
C ALA A 209 -16.10 -3.84 -9.73
N ASN A 210 -16.29 -4.94 -10.47
CA ASN A 210 -16.25 -6.29 -9.91
C ASN A 210 -14.85 -6.67 -9.39
N GLN A 211 -13.78 -6.14 -9.98
CA GLN A 211 -12.42 -6.29 -9.45
C GLN A 211 -12.27 -5.67 -8.05
N SER A 212 -12.89 -4.50 -7.81
CA SER A 212 -12.92 -3.89 -6.46
C SER A 212 -13.68 -4.77 -5.46
N ILE A 213 -14.84 -5.31 -5.84
CA ILE A 213 -15.63 -6.18 -4.97
C ILE A 213 -14.86 -7.48 -4.67
N THR A 214 -14.18 -8.02 -5.66
CA THR A 214 -13.34 -9.21 -5.51
C THR A 214 -12.19 -8.94 -4.55
N ALA A 215 -11.51 -7.80 -4.67
CA ALA A 215 -10.47 -7.39 -3.73
C ALA A 215 -10.99 -7.27 -2.29
N ALA A 216 -12.20 -6.72 -2.09
CA ALA A 216 -12.82 -6.66 -0.77
C ALA A 216 -13.05 -8.06 -0.17
N LYS A 217 -13.52 -9.02 -0.98
CA LYS A 217 -13.68 -10.42 -0.55
C LYS A 217 -12.34 -11.07 -0.23
N GLU A 218 -11.31 -10.82 -1.04
CA GLU A 218 -9.95 -11.32 -0.79
C GLU A 218 -9.40 -10.80 0.55
N ILE A 219 -9.65 -9.53 0.90
CA ILE A 219 -9.27 -8.97 2.21
C ILE A 219 -10.00 -9.70 3.34
N ILE A 220 -11.31 -9.91 3.22
CA ILE A 220 -12.11 -10.60 4.25
C ILE A 220 -11.57 -12.02 4.47
N HIS A 221 -11.41 -12.79 3.39
CA HIS A 221 -10.87 -14.15 3.47
C HIS A 221 -9.45 -14.20 4.04
N PHE A 222 -8.62 -13.20 3.70
CA PHE A 222 -7.28 -13.05 4.25
C PHE A 222 -7.33 -12.79 5.77
N CYS A 223 -8.19 -11.88 6.22
CA CYS A 223 -8.40 -11.61 7.64
C CYS A 223 -8.95 -12.84 8.39
N ASP A 224 -9.93 -13.55 7.83
CA ASP A 224 -10.46 -14.79 8.41
C ASP A 224 -9.37 -15.84 8.59
N SER A 225 -8.50 -15.96 7.57
CA SER A 225 -7.34 -16.85 7.64
C SER A 225 -6.37 -16.42 8.74
N LEU A 226 -6.11 -15.10 8.85
CA LEU A 226 -5.24 -14.51 9.86
C LEU A 226 -5.73 -14.76 11.29
N PHE A 227 -7.04 -14.57 11.54
CA PHE A 227 -7.65 -14.86 12.84
C PHE A 227 -7.72 -16.35 13.15
N SER A 228 -7.73 -17.20 12.12
CA SER A 228 -7.70 -18.66 12.27
C SER A 228 -6.31 -19.19 12.60
N LEU A 229 -5.24 -18.46 12.27
CA LEU A 229 -3.97 -18.70 12.97
C LEU A 229 -4.20 -18.27 14.41
N GLN A 230 -4.16 -19.20 15.34
CA GLN A 230 -4.15 -18.91 16.77
C GLN A 230 -2.84 -18.19 17.13
N ILE A 231 -2.68 -16.95 16.67
CA ILE A 231 -1.57 -16.07 17.02
C ILE A 231 -1.79 -15.69 18.49
N GLY A 232 -1.34 -16.55 19.41
CA GLY A 232 -1.32 -16.30 20.85
C GLY A 232 -2.24 -17.14 21.74
N ILE A 233 -2.24 -18.47 21.64
CA ILE A 233 -2.62 -19.35 22.78
C ILE A 233 -1.43 -20.25 23.15
N GLU A 234 -0.25 -19.65 23.33
CA GLU A 234 0.88 -20.29 24.01
C GLU A 234 1.52 -19.32 25.00
N VAL A 235 0.75 -18.83 25.97
CA VAL A 235 1.31 -18.31 27.23
C VAL A 235 0.33 -18.70 28.34
N TRP A 236 0.85 -19.38 29.38
CA TRP A 236 0.21 -19.80 30.65
C TRP A 236 -0.20 -21.28 30.85
N THR A 237 0.52 -22.25 30.27
CA THR A 237 0.52 -23.61 30.85
C THR A 237 1.92 -24.23 30.87
N ALA A 238 2.82 -23.72 31.72
CA ALA A 238 3.90 -24.51 32.35
C ALA A 238 4.82 -23.63 33.23
N SER A 239 4.45 -23.41 34.50
CA SER A 239 5.39 -23.35 35.62
C SER A 239 4.61 -23.15 36.93
N GLY A 240 4.18 -24.25 37.54
CA GLY A 240 3.44 -24.23 38.79
C GLY A 240 3.17 -25.62 39.35
N GLN A 241 4.19 -26.49 39.32
CA GLN A 241 4.25 -27.67 40.19
C GLN A 241 5.63 -27.68 40.85
N SER A 242 5.65 -27.20 42.09
CA SER A 242 6.59 -27.59 43.13
C SER A 242 5.77 -27.94 44.35
#